data_AF-A0AAD6L809-F1
#
_entry.id   AF-A0AAD6L809-F1
#
_cell.length_a   1.000
_cell.length_b   1.000
_cell.length_c   1.000
_cell.angle_alpha   90.00
_cell.angle_beta   90.00
_cell.angle_gamma   90.00
#
_symmetry.space_group_name_H-M   'P 1'
#
loop_
_entity.id
_entity.type
_entity.pdbx_description
1 polymer ?
#
loop_
_entity_poly.entity_id
_entity_poly.type
_entity_poly.pdbx_seq_one_letter_code
_entity_poly.pdbx_strand_id
1 'polypeptide(L)'
;MVCLRYLALHGTHIKVLPELPPSLETLTTHDCASLETVTSIINIGRLWFGLDFTNCFKLDQKQLIDAMHLKIQSGVEIPYDRIQMVLPGSEIPEWFGDKGIGSSLTIQLPSNCLQLKGIAFCLVFQLPLSHDMPITVISGRSDVHVNYDYHVTSKNGEHNGDDEVVFASHKSSLSVDLRTCDSDHMILCYELELVNQLRKYSDNEVTFKFYHVVDIKGIRKVGHEIRRPFELKSCGVYLHFDENKPVDKKFKRKFWEI
;
A
#
# COMPACT_ATOMS: atom_id res chain seq x y z
N MET A 1 3.14 -31.85 11.86
CA MET A 1 4.07 -31.12 10.97
C MET A 1 4.26 -29.73 11.52
N VAL A 2 5.51 -29.30 11.71
CA VAL A 2 5.82 -27.91 12.06
C VAL A 2 6.03 -27.16 10.75
N CYS A 3 5.27 -26.09 10.53
CA CYS A 3 5.38 -25.25 9.34
C CYS A 3 5.94 -23.89 9.74
N LEU A 4 7.02 -23.45 9.08
CA LEU A 4 7.59 -22.12 9.29
C LEU A 4 6.72 -21.09 8.56
N ARG A 5 6.09 -20.17 9.31
CA ARG A 5 5.25 -19.07 8.78
C ARG A 5 5.91 -17.70 8.86
N TYR A 6 6.85 -17.52 9.79
CA TYR A 6 7.57 -16.26 9.99
C TYR A 6 9.08 -16.52 10.00
N LEU A 7 9.85 -15.71 9.27
CA LEU A 7 11.30 -15.73 9.26
C LEU A 7 11.86 -14.32 9.36
N ALA A 8 12.83 -14.12 10.24
CA ALA A 8 13.59 -12.89 10.38
C ALA A 8 15.08 -13.17 10.16
N LEU A 9 15.73 -12.39 9.29
CA LEU A 9 17.15 -12.51 8.94
C LEU A 9 17.91 -11.18 9.12
N HIS A 10 17.50 -10.37 10.11
CA HIS A 10 18.00 -8.99 10.29
C HIS A 10 19.52 -8.92 10.44
N GLY A 11 20.13 -7.90 9.84
CA GLY A 11 21.57 -7.59 9.95
C GLY A 11 22.50 -8.67 9.39
N THR A 12 21.99 -9.64 8.63
CA THR A 12 22.82 -10.71 8.08
C THR A 12 23.58 -10.24 6.83
N HIS A 13 24.79 -10.78 6.62
CA HIS A 13 25.63 -10.46 5.46
C HIS A 13 25.29 -11.31 4.21
N ILE A 14 24.05 -11.79 4.10
CA ILE A 14 23.62 -12.61 2.97
C ILE A 14 23.56 -11.76 1.69
N LYS A 15 24.01 -12.33 0.57
CA LYS A 15 23.86 -11.72 -0.76
C LYS A 15 22.63 -12.18 -1.52
N VAL A 16 22.19 -13.40 -1.23
CA VAL A 16 21.06 -14.06 -1.85
C VAL A 16 20.24 -14.71 -0.75
N LEU A 17 18.92 -14.63 -0.83
CA LEU A 17 18.07 -15.35 0.10
C LEU A 17 18.25 -16.88 -0.05
N PRO A 18 18.25 -17.63 1.07
CA PRO A 18 18.21 -19.08 0.99
C PRO A 18 16.90 -19.56 0.34
N GLU A 19 16.82 -20.85 0.03
CA GLU A 19 15.54 -21.47 -0.33
C GLU A 19 14.56 -21.35 0.84
N LEU A 20 13.37 -20.82 0.56
CA LEU A 20 12.35 -20.55 1.58
C LEU A 20 11.22 -21.60 1.51
N PRO A 21 10.69 -22.04 2.67
CA PRO A 21 9.64 -23.05 2.69
C PRO A 21 8.32 -22.50 2.10
N PRO A 22 7.47 -23.35 1.50
CA PRO A 22 6.17 -22.95 0.93
C PRO A 22 5.20 -22.36 1.94
N SER A 23 5.33 -22.74 3.21
CA SER A 23 4.46 -22.29 4.29
C SER A 23 4.81 -20.90 4.83
N LEU A 24 5.90 -20.29 4.35
CA LEU A 24 6.32 -18.98 4.85
C LEU A 24 5.26 -17.95 4.46
N GLU A 25 4.89 -17.08 5.38
CA GLU A 25 3.87 -16.03 5.20
C GLU A 25 4.45 -14.63 5.39
N THR A 26 5.55 -14.53 6.14
CA THR A 26 6.20 -13.27 6.42
C THR A 26 7.70 -13.44 6.48
N LEU A 27 8.42 -12.56 5.77
CA LEU A 27 9.88 -12.48 5.79
C LEU A 27 10.29 -11.05 6.13
N THR A 28 11.18 -10.90 7.10
CA THR A 28 11.77 -9.60 7.45
C THR A 28 13.30 -9.69 7.41
N THR A 29 13.95 -8.75 6.70
CA THR A 29 15.40 -8.76 6.46
C THR A 29 16.03 -7.38 6.69
N HIS A 30 15.60 -6.65 7.71
CA HIS A 30 16.13 -5.31 7.98
C HIS A 30 17.66 -5.28 8.03
N ASP A 31 18.25 -4.20 7.53
CA ASP A 31 19.69 -3.92 7.59
C ASP A 31 20.60 -4.98 6.91
N CYS A 32 20.06 -5.76 5.98
CA CYS A 32 20.83 -6.68 5.15
C CYS A 32 21.47 -5.94 3.97
N ALA A 33 22.43 -5.05 4.24
CA ALA A 33 23.03 -4.17 3.23
C ALA A 33 23.78 -4.89 2.08
N SER A 34 24.04 -6.19 2.22
CA SER A 34 24.67 -7.03 1.18
C SER A 34 23.68 -7.79 0.32
N LEU A 35 22.38 -7.80 0.67
CA LEU A 35 21.36 -8.56 -0.05
C LEU A 35 21.13 -7.94 -1.42
N GLU A 36 21.39 -8.71 -2.47
CA GLU A 36 21.33 -8.29 -3.87
C GLU A 36 20.12 -8.90 -4.60
N THR A 37 19.80 -10.17 -4.32
CA THR A 37 18.74 -10.90 -5.05
C THR A 37 17.90 -11.81 -4.16
N VAL A 38 16.65 -12.03 -4.61
CA VAL A 38 15.59 -12.72 -3.87
C VAL A 38 14.83 -13.69 -4.78
N THR A 39 15.56 -14.41 -5.61
CA THR A 39 15.02 -15.32 -6.65
C THR A 39 14.08 -16.40 -6.08
N SER A 40 14.31 -16.85 -4.84
CA SER A 40 13.44 -17.81 -4.14
C SER A 40 12.02 -17.30 -3.88
N ILE A 41 11.83 -15.97 -3.82
CA ILE A 41 10.52 -15.32 -3.66
C ILE A 41 9.85 -15.12 -5.03
N ILE A 42 10.63 -14.74 -6.05
CA ILE A 42 10.15 -14.38 -7.39
C ILE A 42 9.69 -15.60 -8.20
N ASN A 43 10.41 -16.73 -8.10
CA ASN A 43 10.17 -17.93 -8.94
C ASN A 43 8.89 -18.69 -8.61
N ILE A 44 8.14 -18.26 -7.61
CA ILE A 44 6.97 -18.95 -7.13
C ILE A 44 5.92 -17.88 -6.91
N GLY A 45 4.64 -18.14 -7.14
CA GLY A 45 3.54 -17.23 -6.79
C GLY A 45 3.40 -16.95 -5.27
N ARG A 46 4.52 -16.86 -4.55
CA ARG A 46 4.77 -16.79 -3.11
C ARG A 46 5.10 -15.37 -2.66
N LEU A 47 4.51 -14.36 -3.30
CA LEU A 47 4.40 -13.07 -2.62
C LEU A 47 3.41 -13.26 -1.49
N TRP A 48 3.96 -13.24 -0.29
CA TRP A 48 3.27 -13.55 0.95
C TRP A 48 2.68 -12.29 1.60
N PHE A 49 2.01 -12.49 2.73
CA PHE A 49 1.30 -11.45 3.47
C PHE A 49 2.17 -10.22 3.76
N GLY A 50 3.46 -10.42 4.09
CA GLY A 50 4.38 -9.32 4.39
C GLY A 50 5.84 -9.61 4.06
N LEU A 51 6.46 -8.74 3.27
CA LEU A 51 7.88 -8.75 2.95
C LEU A 51 8.51 -7.44 3.40
N ASP A 52 9.55 -7.50 4.21
CA ASP A 52 10.25 -6.30 4.68
C ASP A 52 11.73 -6.36 4.34
N PHE A 53 12.14 -5.46 3.43
CA PHE A 53 13.52 -5.30 3.00
C PHE A 53 14.09 -3.93 3.39
N THR A 54 13.61 -3.35 4.50
CA THR A 54 14.12 -2.08 5.03
C THR A 54 15.65 -2.07 5.07
N ASN A 55 16.24 -0.98 4.58
CA ASN A 55 17.69 -0.76 4.48
C ASN A 55 18.48 -1.81 3.64
N CYS A 56 17.82 -2.63 2.83
CA CYS A 56 18.48 -3.57 1.89
C CYS A 56 18.87 -2.87 0.58
N PHE A 57 19.78 -1.89 0.64
CA PHE A 57 20.02 -0.95 -0.48
C PHE A 57 20.59 -1.54 -1.76
N LYS A 58 21.17 -2.75 -1.71
CA LYS A 58 21.69 -3.45 -2.90
C LYS A 58 20.67 -4.34 -3.59
N LEU A 59 19.48 -4.48 -3.03
CA LEU A 59 18.45 -5.37 -3.52
C LEU A 59 17.97 -4.92 -4.90
N ASP A 60 17.89 -5.85 -5.85
CA ASP A 60 17.18 -5.63 -7.12
C ASP A 60 15.67 -5.59 -6.87
N GLN A 61 15.17 -4.37 -6.61
CA GLN A 61 13.77 -4.10 -6.32
C GLN A 61 12.86 -4.31 -7.53
N LYS A 62 13.38 -4.10 -8.75
CA LYS A 62 12.58 -4.15 -9.97
C LYS A 62 11.94 -5.52 -10.14
N GLN A 63 12.71 -6.58 -9.90
CA GLN A 63 12.21 -7.94 -10.02
C GLN A 63 11.07 -8.24 -9.02
N LEU A 64 11.16 -7.71 -7.80
CA LEU A 64 10.12 -7.87 -6.79
C LEU A 64 8.83 -7.12 -7.14
N ILE A 65 8.97 -5.87 -7.59
CA ILE A 65 7.86 -5.01 -8.02
C ILE A 65 7.14 -5.64 -9.22
N ASP A 66 7.90 -6.12 -10.20
CA ASP A 66 7.36 -6.81 -11.38
C ASP A 66 6.66 -8.12 -10.98
N ALA A 67 7.25 -8.90 -10.08
CA ALA A 67 6.62 -10.13 -9.57
C ALA A 67 5.27 -9.83 -8.87
N MET A 68 5.18 -8.72 -8.14
CA MET A 68 3.94 -8.29 -7.49
C MET A 68 2.88 -7.92 -8.50
N HIS A 69 3.25 -7.12 -9.50
CA HIS A 69 2.32 -6.75 -10.55
C HIS A 69 1.83 -7.97 -11.34
N LEU A 70 2.73 -8.89 -11.70
CA LEU A 70 2.37 -10.15 -12.37
C LEU A 70 1.43 -11.01 -11.52
N LYS A 71 1.66 -11.11 -10.21
CA LYS A 71 0.76 -11.86 -9.33
C LYS A 71 -0.64 -11.23 -9.28
N ILE A 72 -0.72 -9.91 -9.15
CA ILE A 72 -1.99 -9.17 -9.19
C ILE A 72 -2.75 -9.48 -10.48
N GLN A 73 -2.08 -9.39 -11.64
CA GLN A 73 -2.69 -9.62 -12.95
C GLN A 73 -3.05 -11.09 -13.21
N SER A 74 -2.31 -12.04 -12.62
CA SER A 74 -2.53 -13.47 -12.85
C SER A 74 -3.88 -13.99 -12.32
N GLY A 75 -4.51 -13.27 -11.40
CA GLY A 75 -5.74 -13.70 -10.73
C GLY A 75 -5.56 -14.91 -9.80
N VAL A 76 -4.31 -15.31 -9.53
CA VAL A 76 -3.99 -16.32 -8.50
C VAL A 76 -4.52 -15.83 -7.15
N GLU A 77 -5.03 -16.76 -6.34
CA GLU A 77 -5.53 -16.46 -5.01
C GLU A 77 -4.50 -15.67 -4.19
N ILE A 78 -4.99 -14.62 -3.53
CA ILE A 78 -4.20 -13.77 -2.66
C ILE A 78 -4.59 -14.14 -1.22
N PRO A 79 -3.71 -14.87 -0.50
CA PRO A 79 -3.99 -15.25 0.87
C PRO A 79 -4.23 -14.02 1.73
N TYR A 80 -5.18 -14.12 2.66
CA TYR A 80 -5.51 -13.03 3.60
C TYR A 80 -5.94 -11.72 2.93
N ASP A 81 -6.38 -11.80 1.67
CA ASP A 81 -6.88 -10.66 0.90
C ASP A 81 -5.88 -9.49 0.77
N ARG A 82 -4.58 -9.74 1.01
CA ARG A 82 -3.53 -8.72 1.04
C ARG A 82 -2.15 -9.23 0.64
N ILE A 83 -1.40 -8.38 -0.05
CA ILE A 83 0.05 -8.50 -0.28
C ILE A 83 0.70 -7.20 0.19
N GLN A 84 1.80 -7.28 0.93
CA GLN A 84 2.50 -6.11 1.42
C GLN A 84 4.01 -6.28 1.31
N MET A 85 4.68 -5.21 0.89
CA MET A 85 6.13 -5.16 0.76
C MET A 85 6.67 -3.81 1.19
N VAL A 86 7.82 -3.81 1.86
CA VAL A 86 8.60 -2.61 2.15
C VAL A 86 9.95 -2.71 1.47
N LEU A 87 10.30 -1.67 0.73
CA LEU A 87 11.53 -1.57 -0.04
C LEU A 87 12.22 -0.23 0.26
N PRO A 88 13.57 -0.19 0.24
CA PRO A 88 14.27 1.08 0.20
C PRO A 88 13.99 1.78 -1.14
N GLY A 89 13.92 3.10 -1.17
CA GLY A 89 13.71 3.87 -2.40
C GLY A 89 12.56 4.87 -2.31
N SER A 90 12.49 5.73 -3.31
CA SER A 90 11.60 6.91 -3.32
C SER A 90 10.64 6.96 -4.52
N GLU A 91 10.69 5.98 -5.41
CA GLU A 91 9.98 6.02 -6.69
C GLU A 91 8.73 5.15 -6.68
N ILE A 92 7.58 5.75 -6.99
CA ILE A 92 6.34 5.00 -7.20
C ILE A 92 6.44 4.22 -8.52
N PRO A 93 6.24 2.89 -8.54
CA PRO A 93 6.35 2.08 -9.75
C PRO A 93 5.53 2.61 -10.93
N GLU A 94 6.00 2.37 -12.15
CA GLU A 94 5.40 2.91 -13.38
C GLU A 94 3.95 2.45 -13.62
N TRP A 95 3.59 1.26 -13.16
CA TRP A 95 2.25 0.69 -13.36
C TRP A 95 1.16 1.32 -12.48
N PHE A 96 1.50 2.19 -11.53
CA PHE A 96 0.52 3.02 -10.82
C PHE A 96 -0.02 4.11 -11.75
N GLY A 97 -1.32 4.06 -12.04
CA GLY A 97 -1.99 5.01 -12.93
C GLY A 97 -2.12 6.40 -12.33
N ASP A 98 -2.40 6.48 -11.02
CA ASP A 98 -2.59 7.74 -10.31
C ASP A 98 -1.50 7.94 -9.26
N LYS A 99 -0.88 9.12 -9.26
CA LYS A 99 0.23 9.48 -8.35
C LYS A 99 0.03 10.90 -7.83
N GLY A 100 0.37 11.13 -6.57
CA GLY A 100 0.26 12.42 -5.91
C GLY A 100 1.42 12.70 -4.97
N ILE A 101 1.66 13.98 -4.71
CA ILE A 101 2.62 14.44 -3.70
C ILE A 101 1.90 14.50 -2.35
N GLY A 102 2.59 14.12 -1.29
CA GLY A 102 2.06 14.20 0.06
C GLY A 102 1.24 12.97 0.46
N SER A 103 0.41 13.17 1.48
CA SER A 103 -0.37 12.11 2.14
C SER A 103 -1.83 12.05 1.69
N SER A 104 -2.19 12.68 0.58
CA SER A 104 -3.56 12.69 0.05
C SER A 104 -3.55 12.57 -1.46
N LEU A 105 -4.45 11.76 -2.02
CA LEU A 105 -4.60 11.58 -3.46
C LEU A 105 -6.08 11.45 -3.82
N THR A 106 -6.55 12.33 -4.70
CA THR A 106 -7.88 12.29 -5.29
C THR A 106 -7.81 11.66 -6.67
N ILE A 107 -8.64 10.65 -6.92
CA ILE A 107 -8.75 9.98 -8.22
C ILE A 107 -10.21 9.95 -8.67
N GLN A 108 -10.41 9.90 -9.98
CA GLN A 108 -11.71 9.69 -10.58
C GLN A 108 -11.97 8.18 -10.71
N LEU A 109 -13.03 7.68 -10.07
CA LEU A 109 -13.43 6.29 -10.23
C LEU A 109 -14.04 6.07 -11.63
N PRO A 110 -13.67 4.99 -12.35
CA PRO A 110 -14.24 4.73 -13.66
C PRO A 110 -15.67 4.18 -13.57
N SER A 111 -16.43 4.34 -14.66
CA SER A 111 -17.83 3.87 -14.75
C SER A 111 -18.02 2.36 -14.49
N ASN A 112 -17.00 1.55 -14.74
CA ASN A 112 -17.03 0.10 -14.58
C ASN A 112 -16.53 -0.39 -13.21
N CYS A 113 -16.68 0.40 -12.13
CA CYS A 113 -16.28 -0.01 -10.78
C CYS A 113 -16.84 -1.36 -10.32
N LEU A 114 -17.95 -1.85 -10.88
CA LEU A 114 -18.45 -3.22 -10.67
C LEU A 114 -17.43 -4.32 -10.99
N GLN A 115 -16.49 -4.06 -11.91
CA GLN A 115 -15.43 -4.98 -12.30
C GLN A 115 -14.16 -4.83 -11.45
N LEU A 116 -14.13 -3.91 -10.49
CA LEU A 116 -12.98 -3.73 -9.59
C LEU A 116 -12.73 -5.03 -8.83
N LYS A 117 -11.50 -5.53 -8.89
CA LYS A 117 -11.03 -6.75 -8.22
C LYS A 117 -10.18 -6.45 -7.00
N GLY A 118 -9.42 -5.36 -7.02
CA GLY A 118 -8.53 -4.97 -5.93
C GLY A 118 -7.95 -3.59 -6.13
N ILE A 119 -7.22 -3.14 -5.12
CA ILE A 119 -6.59 -1.82 -5.10
C ILE A 119 -5.16 -2.00 -4.61
N ALA A 120 -4.21 -1.32 -5.26
CA ALA A 120 -2.86 -1.20 -4.75
C ALA A 120 -2.57 0.25 -4.31
N PHE A 121 -1.77 0.36 -3.25
CA PHE A 121 -1.21 1.60 -2.76
C PHE A 121 0.32 1.54 -2.82
N CYS A 122 0.95 2.64 -3.20
CA CYS A 122 2.39 2.86 -3.02
C CYS A 122 2.58 4.11 -2.17
N LEU A 123 3.19 3.99 -1.01
CA LEU A 123 3.38 5.10 -0.08
C LEU A 123 4.87 5.33 0.12
N VAL A 124 5.36 6.50 -0.28
CA VAL A 124 6.76 6.86 -0.12
C VAL A 124 6.90 7.77 1.08
N PHE A 125 7.82 7.42 1.97
CA PHE A 125 8.07 8.16 3.21
C PHE A 125 9.56 8.20 3.51
N GLN A 126 9.90 9.16 4.35
CA GLN A 126 11.17 9.19 5.04
C GLN A 126 10.86 9.17 6.53
N LEU A 127 11.20 8.08 7.23
CA LEU A 127 11.15 8.14 8.69
C LEU A 127 12.31 9.01 9.17
N PRO A 128 12.05 10.02 10.01
CA PRO A 128 13.14 10.75 10.62
C PRO A 128 13.93 9.81 11.54
N LEU A 129 15.25 9.74 11.32
CA LEU A 129 16.21 9.22 12.30
C LEU A 129 16.00 10.01 13.60
N SER A 130 15.68 9.31 14.69
CA SER A 130 15.13 9.90 15.91
C SER A 130 16.11 10.82 16.65
N HIS A 131 15.64 12.00 17.03
CA HIS A 131 15.90 12.60 18.34
C HIS A 131 14.62 13.11 19.05
N ASP A 132 13.51 13.32 18.33
CA ASP A 132 12.29 13.95 18.88
C ASP A 132 11.03 13.06 18.90
N MET A 133 11.10 11.79 18.47
CA MET A 133 9.95 10.89 18.57
C MET A 133 9.94 10.19 19.94
N PRO A 134 8.90 10.37 20.77
CA PRO A 134 8.69 9.48 21.91
C PRO A 134 8.27 8.12 21.34
N ILE A 135 9.26 7.30 21.02
CA ILE A 135 9.05 5.89 20.69
C ILE A 135 8.46 5.27 21.95
N THR A 136 7.17 4.94 21.93
CA THR A 136 6.60 4.03 22.91
C THR A 136 7.19 2.65 22.63
N VAL A 137 8.33 2.38 23.26
CA VAL A 137 8.96 1.07 23.25
C VAL A 137 8.06 0.13 24.05
N ILE A 138 7.05 -0.44 23.39
CA ILE A 138 6.35 -1.60 23.93
C ILE A 138 7.10 -2.82 23.37
N SER A 139 7.91 -3.45 24.23
CA SER A 139 8.64 -4.69 23.91
C SER A 139 9.75 -4.59 22.86
N GLY A 140 10.40 -3.44 22.71
CA GLY A 140 11.58 -3.31 21.83
C GLY A 140 11.27 -3.33 20.33
N ARG A 141 10.01 -3.07 19.94
CA ARG A 141 9.53 -3.01 18.55
C ARG A 141 8.88 -1.63 18.33
N SER A 142 9.26 -0.93 17.27
CA SER A 142 8.60 0.32 16.87
C SER A 142 7.66 -0.03 15.72
N ASP A 143 6.38 -0.26 16.04
CA ASP A 143 5.41 -0.62 15.00
C ASP A 143 4.84 0.66 14.38
N VAL A 144 5.11 0.88 13.08
CA VAL A 144 4.56 2.02 12.34
C VAL A 144 3.28 1.56 11.64
N HIS A 145 2.15 2.12 12.06
CA HIS A 145 0.84 1.78 11.52
C HIS A 145 0.38 2.87 10.55
N VAL A 146 0.48 2.60 9.25
CA VAL A 146 -0.04 3.53 8.24
C VAL A 146 -1.52 3.24 8.05
N ASN A 147 -2.37 4.18 8.41
CA ASN A 147 -3.79 4.11 8.19
C ASN A 147 -4.16 4.95 6.99
N TYR A 148 -5.34 4.71 6.44
CA TYR A 148 -5.91 5.64 5.48
C TYR A 148 -7.42 5.78 5.71
N ASP A 149 -7.90 6.97 5.36
CA ASP A 149 -9.31 7.27 5.19
C ASP A 149 -9.59 7.47 3.69
N TYR A 150 -10.80 7.16 3.24
CA TYR A 150 -11.26 7.60 1.93
C TYR A 150 -12.51 8.46 2.05
N HIS A 151 -12.69 9.39 1.13
CA HIS A 151 -13.89 10.23 1.02
C HIS A 151 -14.37 10.18 -0.43
N VAL A 152 -15.63 9.80 -0.63
CA VAL A 152 -16.25 9.78 -1.96
C VAL A 152 -17.11 11.02 -2.14
N THR A 153 -16.95 11.73 -3.26
CA THR A 153 -17.67 12.97 -3.56
C THR A 153 -18.16 12.98 -5.01
N SER A 154 -19.33 13.60 -5.23
CA SER A 154 -19.97 13.66 -6.55
C SER A 154 -19.67 15.00 -7.21
N LYS A 155 -19.20 14.97 -8.44
CA LYS A 155 -19.29 16.10 -9.36
C LYS A 155 -20.67 16.08 -9.98
N ASN A 156 -21.67 16.68 -9.34
CA ASN A 156 -22.82 17.37 -9.95
C ASN A 156 -23.94 17.61 -8.93
N GLY A 157 -24.04 18.86 -8.49
CA GLY A 157 -25.32 19.54 -8.41
C GLY A 157 -25.15 20.86 -9.17
N GLU A 158 -25.81 21.01 -10.32
CA GLU A 158 -26.03 22.32 -10.95
C GLU A 158 -26.95 23.15 -10.04
N HIS A 159 -26.50 23.54 -8.87
CA HIS A 159 -27.13 24.58 -8.07
C HIS A 159 -26.03 25.29 -7.27
N ASN A 160 -25.83 26.55 -7.63
CA ASN A 160 -25.04 27.58 -6.97
C ASN A 160 -24.56 27.24 -5.54
N GLY A 161 -23.25 27.05 -5.38
CA GLY A 161 -22.54 27.19 -4.11
C GLY A 161 -22.10 25.87 -3.46
N ASP A 162 -20.84 25.50 -3.68
CA ASP A 162 -19.86 24.95 -2.72
C ASP A 162 -20.19 23.74 -1.81
N ASP A 163 -21.30 23.02 -2.00
CA ASP A 163 -21.58 21.84 -1.17
C ASP A 163 -21.10 20.54 -1.83
N GLU A 164 -19.84 20.18 -1.57
CA GLU A 164 -19.30 18.85 -1.83
C GLU A 164 -20.04 17.82 -0.93
N VAL A 165 -20.84 16.94 -1.53
CA VAL A 165 -21.56 15.89 -0.79
C VAL A 165 -20.65 14.68 -0.58
N VAL A 166 -20.25 14.44 0.67
CA VAL A 166 -19.47 13.26 1.07
C VAL A 166 -20.39 12.06 1.30
N PHE A 167 -20.20 10.97 0.53
CA PHE A 167 -21.05 9.78 0.60
C PHE A 167 -20.58 8.71 1.60
N ALA A 168 -19.27 8.64 1.88
CA ALA A 168 -18.70 7.61 2.77
C ALA A 168 -17.33 8.02 3.32
N SER A 169 -17.00 7.48 4.50
CA SER A 169 -15.67 7.48 5.09
C SER A 169 -15.41 6.20 5.88
N HIS A 170 -14.21 5.64 5.77
CA HIS A 170 -13.80 4.40 6.44
C HIS A 170 -12.30 4.43 6.73
N LYS A 171 -11.90 3.81 7.85
CA LYS A 171 -10.52 3.74 8.31
C LYS A 171 -10.00 2.30 8.21
N SER A 172 -8.91 2.09 7.49
CA SER A 172 -8.17 0.81 7.48
C SER A 172 -6.68 1.02 7.84
N SER A 173 -5.98 -0.07 8.18
CA SER A 173 -4.59 -0.06 8.65
C SER A 173 -3.71 -0.96 7.80
N LEU A 174 -2.52 -0.46 7.51
CA LEU A 174 -1.37 -1.11 6.90
C LEU A 174 -0.27 -1.19 7.97
N SER A 175 -0.08 -2.36 8.58
CA SER A 175 0.91 -2.55 9.65
C SER A 175 2.27 -2.89 9.04
N VAL A 176 3.30 -2.09 9.33
CA VAL A 176 4.69 -2.43 9.03
C VAL A 176 5.54 -2.28 10.29
N ASP A 177 6.39 -3.25 10.57
CA ASP A 177 7.42 -3.15 11.60
C ASP A 177 8.58 -2.28 11.08
N LEU A 178 8.52 -0.97 11.32
CA LEU A 178 9.55 -0.02 10.88
C LEU A 178 10.25 0.58 12.10
N ARG A 179 11.50 0.15 12.31
CA ARG A 179 12.35 0.68 13.39
C ARG A 179 12.99 2.00 12.99
N THR A 180 13.75 1.97 11.90
CA THR A 180 14.54 3.08 11.36
C THR A 180 14.67 2.90 9.86
N CYS A 181 14.68 4.01 9.12
CA CYS A 181 14.95 4.03 7.69
C CYS A 181 16.12 4.98 7.47
N ASP A 182 17.21 4.51 6.85
CA ASP A 182 18.38 5.36 6.64
C ASP A 182 18.22 6.28 5.42
N SER A 183 17.18 6.02 4.62
CA SER A 183 16.80 6.79 3.43
C SER A 183 15.28 6.77 3.24
N ASP A 184 14.82 7.31 2.11
CA ASP A 184 13.45 7.10 1.64
C ASP A 184 13.17 5.61 1.47
N HIS A 185 11.96 5.23 1.83
CA HIS A 185 11.41 3.88 1.68
C HIS A 185 10.01 3.98 1.08
N MET A 186 9.60 2.90 0.43
CA MET A 186 8.25 2.73 -0.09
C MET A 186 7.57 1.53 0.55
N ILE A 187 6.28 1.68 0.86
CA ILE A 187 5.39 0.57 1.13
C ILE A 187 4.54 0.32 -0.11
N LEU A 188 4.59 -0.89 -0.64
CA LEU A 188 3.68 -1.40 -1.65
C LEU A 188 2.67 -2.32 -0.99
N CYS A 189 1.39 -2.02 -1.17
CA CYS A 189 0.29 -2.83 -0.67
C CYS A 189 -0.67 -3.12 -1.80
N TYR A 190 -1.21 -4.33 -1.85
CA TYR A 190 -2.39 -4.67 -2.62
C TYR A 190 -3.42 -5.30 -1.69
N GLU A 191 -4.67 -4.85 -1.75
CA GLU A 191 -5.73 -5.36 -0.89
C GLU A 191 -7.10 -5.44 -1.57
N LEU A 192 -7.98 -6.27 -0.99
CA LEU A 192 -9.34 -6.52 -1.51
C LEU A 192 -10.46 -5.90 -0.66
N GLU A 193 -10.18 -5.44 0.56
CA GLU A 193 -11.19 -5.02 1.55
C GLU A 193 -12.09 -3.88 1.04
N LEU A 194 -11.49 -2.88 0.39
CA LEU A 194 -12.20 -1.70 -0.12
C LEU A 194 -13.07 -1.96 -1.35
N VAL A 195 -12.85 -3.08 -2.04
CA VAL A 195 -13.42 -3.32 -3.37
C VAL A 195 -14.94 -3.25 -3.34
N ASN A 196 -15.57 -3.89 -2.36
CA ASN A 196 -17.02 -3.93 -2.23
C ASN A 196 -17.64 -2.57 -1.88
N GLN A 197 -16.88 -1.67 -1.26
CA GLN A 197 -17.34 -0.32 -0.99
C GLN A 197 -17.23 0.56 -2.23
N LEU A 198 -16.07 0.57 -2.88
CA LEU A 198 -15.85 1.44 -4.05
C LEU A 198 -16.68 1.03 -5.28
N ARG A 199 -17.08 -0.24 -5.39
CA ARG A 199 -18.02 -0.73 -6.43
C ARG A 199 -19.33 0.07 -6.52
N LYS A 200 -19.75 0.72 -5.44
CA LYS A 200 -21.02 1.47 -5.37
C LYS A 200 -20.90 2.92 -5.86
N TYR A 201 -19.67 3.38 -6.09
CA TYR A 201 -19.37 4.79 -6.33
C TYR A 201 -18.75 5.03 -7.72
N SER A 202 -19.10 4.21 -8.72
CA SER A 202 -18.71 4.44 -10.12
C SER A 202 -18.93 5.90 -10.51
N ASP A 203 -18.03 6.45 -11.32
CA ASP A 203 -18.08 7.83 -11.83
C ASP A 203 -17.96 8.95 -10.76
N ASN A 204 -17.73 8.63 -9.49
CA ASN A 204 -17.46 9.62 -8.44
C ASN A 204 -15.96 9.87 -8.27
N GLU A 205 -15.61 10.99 -7.63
CA GLU A 205 -14.26 11.18 -7.13
C GLU A 205 -14.10 10.46 -5.79
N VAL A 206 -12.92 9.91 -5.57
CA VAL A 206 -12.53 9.39 -4.27
C VAL A 206 -11.19 10.01 -3.87
N THR A 207 -11.15 10.56 -2.67
CA THR A 207 -9.95 11.10 -2.05
C THR A 207 -9.47 10.15 -0.97
N PHE A 208 -8.29 9.56 -1.16
CA PHE A 208 -7.59 8.79 -0.14
C PHE A 208 -6.69 9.71 0.67
N LYS A 209 -6.74 9.61 2.00
CA LYS A 209 -5.90 10.35 2.95
C LYS A 209 -5.16 9.34 3.82
N PHE A 210 -3.84 9.31 3.70
CA PHE A 210 -2.96 8.42 4.45
C PHE A 210 -2.42 9.13 5.68
N TYR A 211 -2.29 8.42 6.79
CA TYR A 211 -1.77 8.97 8.04
C TYR A 211 -1.23 7.90 8.96
N HIS A 212 -0.31 8.28 9.84
CA HIS A 212 0.20 7.40 10.87
C HIS A 212 -0.70 7.41 12.11
N VAL A 213 -0.89 6.25 12.76
CA VAL A 213 -1.43 6.20 14.12
C VAL A 213 -0.31 5.80 15.09
N VAL A 214 0.05 6.72 15.98
CA VAL A 214 0.90 6.41 17.14
C VAL A 214 0.00 5.82 18.24
N ASP A 215 0.13 4.52 18.53
CA ASP A 215 -0.56 3.89 19.66
C ASP A 215 0.17 4.25 20.96
N ILE A 216 -0.34 5.26 21.68
CA ILE A 216 0.19 5.66 23.00
C ILE A 216 -0.59 4.92 24.07
N LYS A 217 -0.36 3.62 24.22
CA LYS A 217 -0.80 2.89 25.42
C LYS A 217 0.17 3.20 26.56
N GLY A 218 -0.22 4.12 27.45
CA GLY A 218 0.43 4.28 28.77
C GLY A 218 0.66 5.71 29.28
N ILE A 219 0.48 6.76 28.47
CA ILE A 219 0.73 8.15 28.93
C ILE A 219 -0.58 8.79 29.39
N ARG A 220 -0.68 9.08 30.69
CA ARG A 220 -1.71 9.98 31.24
C ARG A 220 -1.61 11.31 30.49
N LYS A 221 -2.71 11.75 29.85
CA LYS A 221 -2.83 13.07 29.23
C LYS A 221 -2.35 14.15 30.22
N VAL A 222 -1.19 14.74 29.94
CA VAL A 222 -0.76 16.00 30.54
C VAL A 222 -0.19 16.84 29.41
N GLY A 223 -0.82 17.98 29.13
CA GLY A 223 -0.28 19.00 28.24
C GLY A 223 -0.39 18.70 26.74
N HIS A 224 -0.52 19.76 25.95
CA HIS A 224 -0.57 19.72 24.50
C HIS A 224 0.75 19.20 23.91
N GLU A 225 0.93 17.89 23.78
CA GLU A 225 2.03 17.31 23.01
C GLU A 225 1.61 17.16 21.54
N ILE A 226 2.17 18.04 20.72
CA ILE A 226 1.96 18.09 19.27
C ILE A 226 2.68 16.90 18.64
N ARG A 227 1.88 15.86 18.35
CA ARG A 227 2.23 14.71 17.54
C ARG A 227 2.62 15.19 16.14
N ARG A 228 3.85 14.95 15.69
CA ARG A 228 4.20 15.16 14.28
C ARG A 228 3.89 13.86 13.50
N PRO A 229 2.90 13.86 12.59
CA PRO A 229 2.74 12.74 11.65
C PRO A 229 4.03 12.59 10.83
N PHE A 230 4.40 11.36 10.44
CA PHE A 230 5.37 11.24 9.34
C PHE A 230 4.64 11.73 8.08
N GLU A 231 5.23 12.66 7.36
CA GLU A 231 4.67 13.15 6.10
C GLU A 231 5.06 12.17 5.00
N LEU A 232 4.08 11.59 4.31
CA LEU A 232 4.37 10.91 3.04
C LEU A 232 4.93 11.94 2.06
N LYS A 233 6.01 11.58 1.37
CA LYS A 233 6.55 12.36 0.26
C LYS A 233 5.65 12.28 -0.96
N SER A 234 5.16 11.07 -1.24
CA SER A 234 4.25 10.81 -2.34
C SER A 234 3.42 9.57 -2.06
N CYS A 235 2.29 9.47 -2.75
CA CYS A 235 1.43 8.30 -2.74
C CYS A 235 0.94 7.97 -4.14
N GLY A 236 0.70 6.69 -4.40
CA GLY A 236 0.16 6.19 -5.66
C GLY A 236 -0.99 5.24 -5.42
N VAL A 237 -1.97 5.25 -6.32
CA VAL A 237 -3.12 4.35 -6.33
C VAL A 237 -3.18 3.62 -7.67
N TYR A 238 -3.44 2.32 -7.60
CA TYR A 238 -3.71 1.48 -8.76
C TYR A 238 -5.01 0.72 -8.53
N LEU A 239 -5.93 0.83 -9.49
CA LEU A 239 -7.19 0.10 -9.48
C LEU A 239 -7.08 -1.13 -10.40
N HIS A 240 -7.24 -2.32 -9.85
CA HIS A 240 -7.18 -3.57 -10.60
C HIS A 240 -8.60 -4.01 -11.02
N PHE A 241 -8.85 -4.14 -12.32
CA PHE A 241 -10.14 -4.53 -12.89
C PHE A 241 -10.12 -5.92 -13.53
N ASP A 242 -11.29 -6.55 -13.64
CA ASP A 242 -11.47 -7.75 -14.46
C ASP A 242 -11.44 -7.44 -15.95
N GLU A 243 -10.34 -7.77 -16.64
CA GLU A 243 -10.21 -7.57 -18.09
C GLU A 243 -11.13 -8.51 -18.91
N ASN A 244 -11.77 -9.51 -18.29
CA ASN A 244 -12.56 -10.54 -18.98
C ASN A 244 -14.04 -10.22 -19.21
N LYS A 245 -14.52 -9.00 -18.92
CA LYS A 245 -15.89 -8.60 -19.31
C LYS A 245 -15.82 -7.42 -20.26
N PRO A 246 -16.22 -7.58 -21.54
CA PRO A 246 -16.23 -6.46 -22.46
C PRO A 246 -17.08 -5.34 -21.86
N VAL A 247 -16.52 -4.13 -21.85
CA VAL A 247 -17.25 -2.90 -21.62
C VAL A 247 -18.45 -2.93 -22.55
N ASP A 248 -19.66 -2.93 -21.98
CA ASP A 248 -20.89 -2.87 -22.74
C ASP A 248 -20.86 -1.55 -23.55
N LYS A 249 -20.44 -1.63 -24.82
CA LYS A 249 -20.45 -0.53 -25.78
C LYS A 249 -21.91 -0.25 -26.17
N LYS A 250 -22.72 0.19 -25.21
CA LYS A 250 -24.11 0.57 -25.42
C LYS A 250 -24.31 2.06 -25.15
N PHE A 251 -23.62 2.88 -25.94
CA PHE A 251 -24.13 4.19 -26.34
C PHE A 251 -23.62 4.53 -27.75
N LYS A 252 -24.18 3.86 -28.76
CA LYS A 252 -24.28 4.47 -30.09
C LYS A 252 -25.36 5.55 -30.01
N ARG A 253 -24.96 6.80 -29.73
CA ARG A 253 -25.78 7.96 -30.10
C ARG A 253 -25.76 8.03 -31.63
N LYS A 254 -26.83 7.53 -32.25
CA LYS A 254 -27.26 7.96 -33.59
C LYS A 254 -27.89 9.34 -33.43
N PHE A 255 -27.14 10.38 -33.77
CA PHE A 255 -27.59 11.67 -34.30
C PHE A 255 -26.43 12.06 -35.23
N TRP A 256 -26.61 12.22 -36.53
CA TRP A 256 -27.42 13.26 -37.16
C TRP A 256 -28.14 12.77 -38.43
N GLU A 257 -29.40 13.17 -38.56
CA GLU A 257 -30.07 13.44 -39.85
C GLU A 257 -29.80 14.91 -40.21
N ILE A 258 -29.39 15.19 -41.45
CA ILE A 258 -30.07 16.09 -42.41
C ILE A 258 -29.83 15.53 -43.80
#